data_AF-A0A2S7TF60-F1
#
_entry.id   AF-A0A2S7TF60-F1
#
_cell.length_a   1.000
_cell.length_b   1.000
_cell.length_c   1.000
_cell.angle_alpha   90.00
_cell.angle_beta   90.00
_cell.angle_gamma   90.00
#
_symmetry.space_group_name_H-M   'P 1'
#
loop_
_entity.id
_entity.type
_entity.pdbx_description
1 polymer ?
#
loop_
_entity_poly.entity_id
_entity_poly.type
_entity_poly.pdbx_seq_one_letter_code
_entity_poly.pdbx_strand_id
1 'polypeptide(L)'
;MNLRKMKVEGGDFNPVTIQEQISTEDNIFDFKKLYLQEYRKLSPRDKQAVFRNALVHTGEVGFAKGGTKQYIVNTDTFHSYRVTMKVQWRCGRDSGSYFVTQTVSNGEIKFVGCTDSGILPTTYYNREIIKEKVILY
;
A
#
# COMPACT_ATOMS: atom_id res chain seq x y z
N MET A 1 9.74 6.07 0.56
CA MET A 1 9.72 6.93 1.77
C MET A 1 8.82 6.25 2.78
N ASN A 2 9.09 6.37 4.09
CA ASN A 2 8.17 5.93 5.15
C ASN A 2 6.74 6.30 4.75
N LEU A 3 5.78 5.38 4.93
CA LEU A 3 4.37 5.74 5.14
C LEU A 3 4.40 6.85 6.20
N ARG A 4 4.40 8.11 5.74
CA ARG A 4 4.72 9.23 6.62
C ARG A 4 3.56 9.30 7.59
N LYS A 5 3.88 9.32 8.89
CA LYS A 5 3.01 9.93 9.90
C LYS A 5 2.50 11.24 9.30
N MET A 6 1.23 11.27 8.92
CA MET A 6 0.61 12.53 8.54
C MET A 6 0.18 13.15 9.85
N LYS A 7 0.86 14.25 10.20
CA LYS A 7 0.49 15.07 11.35
C LYS A 7 -0.85 15.71 11.01
N VAL A 8 -1.92 15.18 11.58
CA VAL A 8 -3.30 15.61 11.39
C VAL A 8 -3.81 16.22 12.69
N GLU A 9 -4.70 17.20 12.61
CA GLU A 9 -5.07 18.08 13.74
C GLU A 9 -5.71 17.34 14.94
N GLY A 10 -6.09 16.06 14.77
CA GLY A 10 -6.68 15.20 15.82
C GLY A 10 -5.81 14.05 16.36
N GLY A 11 -4.51 14.00 16.03
CA GLY A 11 -3.58 12.93 16.41
C GLY A 11 -3.03 12.13 15.22
N ASP A 12 -1.84 11.53 15.34
CA ASP A 12 -1.09 10.89 14.23
C ASP A 12 -1.90 9.80 13.49
N PHE A 13 -2.38 10.09 12.26
CA PHE A 13 -2.84 9.03 11.35
C PHE A 13 -1.62 8.37 10.74
N ASN A 14 -1.33 7.15 11.20
CA ASN A 14 -0.18 6.40 10.74
C ASN A 14 -0.59 5.02 10.23
N PRO A 15 -0.77 4.86 8.91
CA PRO A 15 -1.10 3.58 8.30
C PRO A 15 0.00 2.52 8.48
N VAL A 16 1.23 2.88 8.87
CA VAL A 16 2.28 1.93 9.30
C VAL A 16 1.85 1.16 10.54
N THR A 17 1.35 1.86 11.56
CA THR A 17 0.98 1.23 12.83
C THR A 17 -0.18 0.25 12.67
N ILE A 18 -1.04 0.48 11.67
CA ILE A 18 -2.11 -0.45 11.31
C ILE A 18 -1.53 -1.66 10.55
N GLN A 19 -0.51 -1.45 9.71
CA GLN A 19 0.23 -2.53 9.03
C GLN A 19 1.03 -3.44 9.98
N GLU A 20 1.64 -2.89 11.03
CA GLU A 20 2.45 -3.66 12.00
C GLU A 20 1.62 -4.71 12.78
N GLN A 21 0.29 -4.64 12.71
CA GLN A 21 -0.63 -5.61 13.33
C GLN A 21 -1.02 -6.78 12.40
N ILE A 22 -0.48 -6.86 11.18
CA ILE A 22 -0.97 -7.76 10.12
C ILE A 22 0.15 -8.69 9.66
N SER A 23 0.05 -9.97 10.04
CA SER A 23 1.08 -11.00 9.77
C SER A 23 0.67 -12.06 8.73
N THR A 24 -0.56 -12.05 8.20
CA THR A 24 -1.11 -13.12 7.32
C THR A 24 -2.10 -12.56 6.29
N GLU A 25 -2.39 -13.33 5.22
CA GLU A 25 -3.34 -12.93 4.15
C GLU A 25 -4.77 -12.75 4.69
N ASP A 26 -5.16 -13.51 5.71
CA ASP A 26 -6.46 -13.39 6.39
C ASP A 26 -6.65 -12.04 7.10
N ASN A 27 -5.56 -11.36 7.47
CA ASN A 27 -5.58 -10.08 8.18
C ASN A 27 -5.80 -8.86 7.25
N ILE A 28 -5.89 -9.04 5.92
CA ILE A 28 -6.15 -7.90 5.00
C ILE A 28 -7.58 -7.35 5.17
N PHE A 29 -8.55 -8.18 5.54
CA PHE A 29 -9.90 -7.70 5.83
C PHE A 29 -9.95 -6.86 7.12
N ASP A 30 -9.22 -7.29 8.14
CA ASP A 30 -9.08 -6.54 9.39
C ASP A 30 -8.35 -5.22 9.18
N PHE A 31 -7.31 -5.20 8.34
CA PHE A 31 -6.69 -3.96 7.87
C PHE A 31 -7.71 -2.97 7.33
N LYS A 32 -8.53 -3.42 6.36
CA LYS A 32 -9.50 -2.56 5.69
C LYS A 32 -10.49 -1.97 6.68
N LYS A 33 -10.95 -2.78 7.65
CA LYS A 33 -11.86 -2.36 8.71
C LYS A 33 -11.22 -1.32 9.64
N LEU A 34 -10.02 -1.58 10.14
CA LEU A 34 -9.28 -0.67 11.02
C LEU A 34 -8.95 0.64 10.29
N TYR A 35 -8.48 0.56 9.05
CA TYR A 35 -8.19 1.71 8.22
C TYR A 35 -9.42 2.61 8.06
N LEU A 36 -10.58 2.02 7.75
CA LEU A 36 -11.84 2.76 7.64
C LEU A 36 -12.27 3.40 8.97
N GLN A 37 -12.06 2.72 10.09
CA GLN A 37 -12.38 3.25 11.42
C GLN A 37 -11.52 4.48 11.74
N GLU A 38 -10.21 4.41 11.53
CA GLU A 38 -9.31 5.55 11.74
C GLU A 38 -9.58 6.67 10.73
N TYR A 39 -9.79 6.34 9.46
CA TYR A 39 -10.14 7.31 8.43
C TYR A 39 -11.41 8.10 8.79
N ARG A 40 -12.43 7.43 9.37
CA ARG A 40 -13.69 8.09 9.76
C ARG A 40 -13.50 9.16 10.83
N LYS A 41 -12.52 8.98 11.72
CA LYS A 41 -12.17 9.93 12.80
C LYS A 41 -11.46 11.19 12.28
N LEU A 42 -10.92 11.17 11.05
CA LEU A 42 -10.23 12.31 10.47
C LEU A 42 -11.17 13.48 10.16
N SER A 43 -10.63 14.70 10.29
CA SER A 43 -11.31 15.93 9.86
C SER A 43 -11.53 15.94 8.33
N PRO A 44 -12.48 16.72 7.79
CA PRO A 44 -12.69 16.81 6.35
C PRO A 44 -11.44 17.23 5.56
N ARG A 45 -10.61 18.11 6.14
CA ARG A 45 -9.33 18.55 5.57
C ARG A 45 -8.34 17.39 5.50
N ASP A 46 -8.21 16.65 6.60
CA ASP A 46 -7.28 15.52 6.70
C ASP A 46 -7.70 14.36 5.79
N LYS A 47 -9.01 14.14 5.64
CA LYS A 47 -9.58 13.17 4.71
C LYS A 47 -9.20 13.41 3.24
N GLN A 48 -8.91 14.66 2.86
CA GLN A 48 -8.43 15.00 1.51
C GLN A 48 -6.93 14.75 1.34
N ALA A 49 -6.16 14.73 2.43
CA ALA A 49 -4.72 14.49 2.41
C ALA A 49 -4.36 12.99 2.39
N VAL A 50 -5.31 12.12 2.77
CA VAL A 50 -5.11 10.68 2.91
C VAL A 50 -5.70 9.92 1.72
N PHE A 51 -4.92 8.98 1.17
CA PHE A 51 -5.36 8.08 0.11
C PHE A 51 -6.43 7.09 0.61
N ARG A 52 -7.38 6.70 -0.24
CA ARG A 52 -8.34 5.61 0.02
C ARG A 52 -7.74 4.24 -0.27
N ASN A 53 -6.67 4.20 -1.07
CA ASN A 53 -5.92 3.01 -1.35
C ASN A 53 -4.67 2.93 -0.45
N ALA A 54 -4.41 1.75 0.09
CA ALA A 54 -3.21 1.48 0.85
C ALA A 54 -2.46 0.27 0.29
N LEU A 55 -1.14 0.29 0.39
CA LEU A 55 -0.35 -0.93 0.19
C LEU A 55 -0.44 -1.78 1.46
N VAL A 56 -0.41 -3.09 1.32
CA VAL A 56 -0.34 -4.05 2.42
C VAL A 56 0.68 -5.12 2.06
N HIS A 57 1.48 -5.54 3.03
CA HIS A 57 2.52 -6.55 2.88
C HIS A 57 2.12 -7.79 3.65
N THR A 58 2.18 -8.96 3.01
CA THR A 58 1.84 -10.22 3.67
C THR A 58 2.50 -11.42 3.00
N GLY A 59 2.57 -12.53 3.73
CA GLY A 59 3.20 -13.76 3.29
C GLY A 59 4.69 -13.62 3.01
N GLU A 60 5.31 -14.72 2.59
CA GLU A 60 6.74 -14.81 2.32
C GLU A 60 6.99 -15.17 0.85
N VAL A 61 7.97 -14.51 0.23
CA VAL A 61 8.41 -14.72 -1.16
C VAL A 61 9.90 -14.44 -1.30
N GLY A 62 10.49 -14.82 -2.43
CA GLY A 62 11.89 -14.54 -2.72
C GLY A 62 12.87 -15.57 -2.13
N PHE A 63 14.15 -15.26 -2.26
CA PHE A 63 15.23 -16.16 -1.82
C PHE A 63 15.24 -16.21 -0.29
N ALA A 64 15.34 -17.41 0.29
CA ALA A 64 15.31 -17.62 1.73
C ALA A 64 14.12 -16.94 2.44
N LYS A 65 12.98 -16.76 1.75
CA LYS A 65 11.77 -16.10 2.29
C LYS A 65 12.03 -14.65 2.74
N GLY A 66 13.01 -13.97 2.14
CA GLY A 66 13.43 -12.61 2.51
C GLY A 66 12.47 -11.49 2.09
N GLY A 67 11.48 -11.78 1.24
CA GLY A 67 10.50 -10.81 0.75
C GLY A 67 9.07 -11.14 1.18
N THR A 68 8.16 -10.23 0.86
CA THR A 68 6.71 -10.32 1.11
C THR A 68 5.92 -10.05 -0.16
N LYS A 69 4.71 -10.60 -0.27
CA LYS A 69 3.76 -10.20 -1.31
C LYS A 69 3.20 -8.82 -0.96
N GLN A 70 3.03 -7.97 -1.96
CA GLN A 70 2.43 -6.65 -1.81
C GLN A 70 1.08 -6.61 -2.54
N TYR A 71 0.10 -6.01 -1.87
CA TYR A 71 -1.25 -5.80 -2.37
C TYR A 71 -1.62 -4.33 -2.26
N ILE A 72 -2.36 -3.78 -3.23
CA ILE A 72 -3.14 -2.56 -3.01
C ILE A 72 -4.52 -2.99 -2.50
N VAL A 73 -4.97 -2.32 -1.45
CA VAL A 73 -6.31 -2.47 -0.88
C VAL A 73 -7.07 -1.17 -1.06
N ASN A 74 -8.13 -1.19 -1.85
CA ASN A 74 -9.09 -0.10 -1.89
C ASN A 74 -10.01 -0.20 -0.67
N THR A 75 -9.88 0.78 0.24
CA THR A 75 -10.70 0.81 1.45
C THR A 75 -12.09 1.39 1.21
N ASP A 76 -12.29 2.13 0.11
CA ASP A 76 -13.60 2.63 -0.30
C ASP A 76 -14.42 1.53 -1.00
N THR A 77 -15.62 1.28 -0.51
CA THR A 77 -16.56 0.27 -1.05
C THR A 77 -17.45 0.81 -2.17
N PHE A 78 -17.42 2.10 -2.43
CA PHE A 78 -18.31 2.78 -3.37
C PHE A 78 -17.61 3.21 -4.66
N HIS A 79 -16.34 3.61 -4.58
CA HIS A 79 -15.63 4.17 -5.73
C HIS A 79 -14.47 3.29 -6.18
N SER A 80 -14.29 3.23 -7.51
CA SER A 80 -13.09 2.69 -8.14
C SER A 80 -12.05 3.80 -8.33
N TYR A 81 -10.78 3.45 -8.24
CA TYR A 81 -9.66 4.39 -8.31
C TYR A 81 -8.67 3.99 -9.38
N ARG A 82 -8.13 5.00 -10.06
CA ARG A 82 -6.88 4.89 -10.82
C ARG A 82 -5.73 5.25 -9.88
N VAL A 83 -4.94 4.26 -9.49
CA VAL A 83 -3.83 4.38 -8.53
C VAL A 83 -2.51 4.35 -9.27
N THR A 84 -1.67 5.37 -9.06
CA THR A 84 -0.30 5.42 -9.56
C THR A 84 0.67 5.14 -8.42
N MET A 85 1.54 4.16 -8.64
CA MET A 85 2.64 3.80 -7.74
C MET A 85 3.98 4.17 -8.36
N LYS A 86 4.92 4.61 -7.53
CA LYS A 86 6.35 4.58 -7.83
C LYS A 86 6.91 3.24 -7.38
N VAL A 87 7.53 2.51 -8.31
CA VAL A 87 8.26 1.28 -8.03
C VAL A 87 9.75 1.59 -8.04
N GLN A 88 10.43 1.32 -6.95
CA GLN A 88 11.87 1.42 -6.82
C GLN A 88 12.45 0.01 -6.80
N TRP A 89 13.58 -0.20 -7.45
CA TRP A 89 14.28 -1.48 -7.44
C TRP A 89 15.76 -1.32 -7.15
N ARG A 90 16.36 -2.36 -6.57
CA ARG A 90 17.80 -2.45 -6.33
C ARG A 90 18.26 -3.90 -6.53
N CYS A 91 19.33 -4.07 -7.30
CA CYS A 91 19.98 -5.36 -7.53
C CYS A 91 21.50 -5.17 -7.39
N GLY A 92 22.07 -5.64 -6.29
CA GLY A 92 23.48 -5.37 -5.96
C GLY A 92 23.80 -3.87 -5.87
N ARG A 93 24.61 -3.38 -6.82
CA ARG A 93 24.99 -1.95 -6.95
C ARG A 93 24.04 -1.15 -7.83
N ASP A 94 23.27 -1.82 -8.68
CA ASP A 94 22.36 -1.16 -9.60
C ASP A 94 21.03 -0.84 -8.92
N SER A 95 20.45 0.30 -9.29
CA SER A 95 19.15 0.71 -8.78
C SER A 95 18.42 1.62 -9.77
N GLY A 96 17.10 1.69 -9.64
CA GLY A 96 16.28 2.55 -10.48
C GLY A 96 14.87 2.73 -9.93
N SER A 97 14.06 3.47 -10.68
CA SER A 97 12.63 3.59 -10.38
C SER A 97 11.81 3.84 -11.63
N TYR A 98 10.56 3.41 -11.60
CA TYR A 98 9.56 3.64 -12.65
C TYR A 98 8.18 3.83 -12.03
N PHE A 99 7.21 4.29 -12.82
CA PHE A 99 5.83 4.48 -12.37
C PHE A 99 4.90 3.46 -13.01
N VAL A 100 3.96 2.94 -12.22
CA VAL A 100 2.93 2.00 -12.68
C VAL A 100 1.58 2.56 -12.29
N THR A 101 0.63 2.57 -13.22
CA THR A 101 -0.75 2.96 -12.94
C THR A 101 -1.68 1.79 -13.14
N GLN A 102 -2.54 1.52 -12.16
CA GLN A 102 -3.53 0.44 -12.22
C GLN A 102 -4.90 0.96 -11.78
N THR A 103 -5.95 0.40 -12.36
CA THR A 103 -7.30 0.56 -11.82
C THR A 103 -7.51 -0.46 -10.71
N VAL A 104 -8.04 0.01 -9.58
CA VAL A 104 -8.44 -0.78 -8.43
C VAL A 104 -9.92 -0.51 -8.18
N SER A 105 -10.73 -1.55 -8.31
CA SER A 105 -12.18 -1.51 -8.20
C SER A 105 -12.60 -1.21 -6.76
N ASN A 106 -13.85 -0.84 -6.58
CA ASN A 106 -14.42 -0.57 -5.26
C ASN A 106 -14.22 -1.78 -4.31
N GLY A 107 -13.52 -1.53 -3.20
CA GLY A 107 -13.23 -2.53 -2.20
C GLY A 107 -12.23 -3.63 -2.59
N GLU A 108 -11.65 -3.59 -3.79
CA GLU A 108 -10.75 -4.62 -4.33
C GLU A 108 -9.45 -4.74 -3.52
N ILE A 109 -8.97 -5.97 -3.38
CA ILE A 109 -7.62 -6.31 -2.92
C ILE A 109 -6.87 -6.83 -4.16
N LYS A 110 -5.86 -6.09 -4.60
CA LYS A 110 -5.15 -6.36 -5.86
C LYS A 110 -3.69 -6.64 -5.61
N PHE A 111 -3.20 -7.80 -6.05
CA PHE A 111 -1.77 -8.12 -5.99
C PHE A 111 -0.96 -7.22 -6.94
N VAL A 112 0.15 -6.65 -6.45
CA VAL A 112 1.01 -5.75 -7.22
C VAL A 112 2.45 -6.23 -7.37
N GLY A 113 2.78 -7.35 -6.75
CA GLY A 113 4.07 -8.02 -6.89
C GLY A 113 4.76 -8.32 -5.56
N CYS A 114 5.93 -8.92 -5.65
CA CYS A 114 6.78 -9.26 -4.52
C CYS A 114 7.75 -8.11 -4.20
N THR A 115 8.17 -7.99 -2.94
CA THR A 115 9.29 -7.11 -2.56
C THR A 115 10.64 -7.71 -2.95
N ASP A 116 10.70 -8.98 -3.35
CA ASP A 116 11.96 -9.66 -3.63
C ASP A 116 11.83 -10.69 -4.76
N SER A 117 12.80 -10.72 -5.68
CA SER A 117 12.89 -11.72 -6.76
C SER A 117 13.88 -12.83 -6.40
N GLY A 118 13.42 -14.09 -6.39
CA GLY A 118 14.07 -15.17 -5.65
C GLY A 118 15.38 -15.79 -6.15
N ILE A 119 16.03 -15.28 -7.20
CA ILE A 119 17.33 -15.83 -7.66
C ILE A 119 18.41 -14.76 -7.57
N LEU A 120 19.62 -15.17 -7.13
CA LEU A 120 20.81 -14.34 -7.01
C LEU A 120 21.29 -13.84 -8.39
N PRO A 121 21.61 -12.54 -8.55
CA PRO A 121 21.47 -11.50 -7.55
C PRO A 121 20.00 -11.13 -7.29
N THR A 122 19.63 -11.16 -6.02
CA THR A 122 18.28 -10.85 -5.56
C THR A 122 17.96 -9.39 -5.85
N THR A 123 16.83 -9.14 -6.53
CA THR A 123 16.33 -7.79 -6.78
C THR A 123 15.25 -7.43 -5.77
N TYR A 124 15.51 -6.37 -5.01
CA TYR A 124 14.58 -5.83 -4.02
C TYR A 124 13.70 -4.77 -4.68
N TYR A 125 12.40 -4.84 -4.42
CA TYR A 125 11.39 -3.90 -4.90
C TYR A 125 10.70 -3.21 -3.72
N ASN A 126 10.58 -1.89 -3.81
CA ASN A 126 9.75 -1.08 -2.93
C ASN A 126 8.70 -0.35 -3.76
N ARG A 127 7.45 -0.30 -3.28
CA ARG A 127 6.33 0.34 -3.97
C ARG A 127 5.74 1.41 -3.07
N GLU A 128 5.38 2.54 -3.65
CA GLU A 128 4.78 3.67 -2.93
C GLU A 128 3.63 4.25 -3.76
N ILE A 129 2.44 4.39 -3.17
CA ILE A 129 1.33 5.10 -3.82
C ILE A 129 1.66 6.58 -3.80
N ILE A 130 1.70 7.21 -4.98
CA ILE A 130 2.02 8.64 -5.13
C ILE A 130 0.81 9.46 -5.57
N LYS A 131 -0.21 8.81 -6.11
CA LYS A 131 -1.43 9.45 -6.61
C LYS A 131 -2.55 8.43 -6.69
N GLU A 132 -3.76 8.87 -6.38
CA GLU A 132 -4.99 8.18 -6.76
C GLU A 132 -5.99 9.17 -7.36
N LYS A 133 -6.88 8.69 -8.22
CA LYS A 133 -7.97 9.47 -8.79
C LYS A 133 -9.23 8.63 -8.86
N VAL A 134 -10.33 9.13 -8.29
CA VAL A 134 -11.66 8.50 -8.45
C VAL A 134 -12.01 8.41 -9.94
N ILE A 135 -12.53 7.25 -10.32
CA ILE A 135 -13.16 7.02 -11.63
C ILE A 135 -14.65 7.28 -11.43
N LEU A 136 -15.14 8.39 -11.97
CA LEU A 136 -16.56 8.70 -12.02
C LEU A 136 -17.14 8.02 -13.26
N TYR A 137 -18.18 7.21 -13.05
CA TYR A 137 -19.01 6.64 -14.13
C TYR A 137 -20.22 7.54 -14.37
#